data_AF-A0A3D5FV94-F1
#
_entry.id   AF-A0A3D5FV94-F1
#
_cell.length_a   1.000
_cell.length_b   1.000
_cell.length_c   1.000
_cell.angle_alpha   90.00
_cell.angle_beta   90.00
_cell.angle_gamma   90.00
#
_symmetry.space_group_name_H-M   'P 1'
#
loop_
_entity.id
_entity.type
_entity.pdbx_description
1 polymer ?
#
loop_
_entity_poly.entity_id
_entity_poly.type
_entity_poly.pdbx_seq_one_letter_code
_entity_poly.pdbx_strand_id
1 'polypeptide(L)'
;IVTDASGDLVFGAHVVAQSVDGSLISTLSGAEHGRESPGTFTLRGLAPGDYTVRIEPFSHGITEENFGGIFTNLATDIQKEFFDNVTEEGLAQVITLPAGALRNLRGIDFVTGLALPGYPSVTSIAHPSNTPDTAGPYRVEIQATDVEQILLTMQIEAGGQIEDLSVPMQPNGAQSYAIAIPGQPVGSQIRYRVAATGTEGRVTYFPGQTTWVDFDVVSLTGAPLAFAVMRSAGAVRIFDTGNDREVSRISVGEDPIQIVSSLDGNRVFVADLTASQVVVVERATFRVIARIPVATAPLDMTISADGTTLYVTNSDVGRLTAIDTQELAVVASWIISESTAGPYGVTTGASGHIYVTDLRADEVIIFDAGRVVDRLQGPTSPRALSRSGDGATIYVSSFNSGLLGKVDDETRAVSIVDLGVQGTFAVLAHPTRDLLFLTAHLDGLLLVLEASSGAIIDQVGVGNDPRGLSLSPDGERLYVTSASSDEIHVIDTGTTQILGVYQAAGGPRGIAVVESPVVETVIVEDTTQPTTWALSALYPNPFNPEVQLELIAGGPGTAHLFVYNVLGQRVGSVPLMPAVQAGQRLVVRWDGRDRDGHAVATGVYVFVVDTPEGRLMRKGLLMR
;
A
#
# COMPACT_ATOMS: atom_id res chain seq x y z
N ILE A 1 -14.38 -28.94 -5.71
CA ILE A 1 -15.41 -27.99 -6.21
C ILE A 1 -15.28 -26.79 -5.31
N VAL A 2 -14.59 -25.77 -5.81
CA VAL A 2 -14.49 -24.47 -5.15
C VAL A 2 -15.73 -23.72 -5.58
N THR A 3 -16.51 -23.24 -4.63
CA THR A 3 -17.57 -22.28 -4.90
C THR A 3 -17.19 -20.97 -4.26
N ASP A 4 -17.62 -19.86 -4.86
CA ASP A 4 -17.51 -18.56 -4.23
C ASP A 4 -18.42 -18.47 -2.98
N ALA A 5 -18.40 -17.31 -2.31
CA ALA A 5 -19.25 -17.06 -1.15
C ALA A 5 -20.77 -17.13 -1.48
N SER A 6 -21.13 -17.07 -2.76
CA SER A 6 -22.49 -17.15 -3.30
C SER A 6 -22.97 -18.60 -3.51
N GLY A 7 -22.04 -19.56 -3.49
CA GLY A 7 -22.31 -20.96 -3.82
C GLY A 7 -22.21 -21.27 -5.32
N ASP A 8 -21.72 -20.32 -6.13
CA ASP A 8 -21.52 -20.48 -7.56
C ASP A 8 -20.17 -21.14 -7.87
N LEU A 9 -20.13 -21.95 -8.93
CA LEU A 9 -18.96 -22.77 -9.28
C LEU A 9 -17.77 -21.91 -9.73
N VAL A 10 -16.62 -22.05 -9.07
CA VAL A 10 -15.33 -21.54 -9.54
C VAL A 10 -14.63 -22.64 -10.35
N PHE A 11 -14.47 -22.42 -11.66
CA PHE A 11 -13.63 -23.25 -12.54
C PHE A 11 -12.20 -22.71 -12.55
N GLY A 12 -11.18 -23.59 -12.41
CA GLY A 12 -9.79 -23.24 -12.74
C GLY A 12 -8.67 -23.57 -11.74
N ALA A 13 -8.92 -24.27 -10.64
CA ALA A 13 -7.84 -24.59 -9.68
C ALA A 13 -6.97 -25.78 -10.13
N HIS A 14 -5.65 -25.56 -10.25
CA HIS A 14 -4.65 -26.60 -10.54
C HIS A 14 -3.93 -26.99 -9.23
N VAL A 15 -4.05 -28.24 -8.78
CA VAL A 15 -3.31 -28.73 -7.59
C VAL A 15 -2.03 -29.41 -8.05
N VAL A 16 -0.90 -28.91 -7.56
CA VAL A 16 0.44 -29.41 -7.88
C VAL A 16 1.07 -30.03 -6.64
N ALA A 17 1.63 -31.22 -6.79
CA ALA A 17 2.52 -31.84 -5.80
C ALA A 17 3.94 -31.93 -6.38
N GLN A 18 4.87 -31.22 -5.77
CA GLN A 18 6.28 -31.17 -6.14
C GLN A 18 7.11 -31.79 -5.01
N SER A 19 8.05 -32.67 -5.31
CA SER A 19 8.98 -33.15 -4.28
C SER A 19 9.99 -32.07 -3.93
N VAL A 20 10.59 -32.18 -2.74
CA VAL A 20 11.58 -31.22 -2.23
C VAL A 20 12.82 -31.07 -3.13
N ASP A 21 13.13 -32.07 -3.96
CA ASP A 21 14.20 -32.00 -4.97
C ASP A 21 13.83 -31.21 -6.25
N GLY A 22 12.62 -30.64 -6.29
CA GLY A 22 12.11 -29.83 -7.38
C GLY A 22 11.49 -30.63 -8.53
N SER A 23 11.49 -31.97 -8.48
CA SER A 23 10.82 -32.77 -9.50
C SER A 23 9.29 -32.72 -9.34
N LEU A 24 8.60 -32.46 -10.45
CA LEU A 24 7.13 -32.43 -10.49
C LEU A 24 6.61 -33.86 -10.60
N ILE A 25 5.90 -34.34 -9.59
CA ILE A 25 5.49 -35.76 -9.51
C ILE A 25 4.00 -35.95 -9.81
N SER A 26 3.14 -34.92 -9.65
CA SER A 26 1.72 -35.03 -10.05
C SER A 26 1.04 -33.67 -10.28
N THR A 27 0.19 -33.63 -11.32
CA THR A 27 -0.75 -32.56 -11.66
C THR A 27 -2.14 -33.17 -11.84
N LEU A 28 -3.18 -32.69 -11.16
CA LEU A 28 -4.55 -33.16 -11.44
C LEU A 28 -5.59 -32.04 -11.32
N SER A 29 -6.42 -31.94 -12.35
CA SER A 29 -7.70 -31.21 -12.37
C SER A 29 -8.83 -32.23 -12.45
N GLY A 30 -9.77 -32.21 -11.50
CA GLY A 30 -10.95 -33.08 -11.55
C GLY A 30 -11.85 -32.94 -10.34
N ALA A 31 -13.09 -32.51 -10.57
CA ALA A 31 -14.17 -32.54 -9.60
C ALA A 31 -15.05 -33.79 -9.84
N GLU A 32 -15.18 -34.69 -8.87
CA GLU A 32 -16.22 -35.72 -8.92
C GLU A 32 -17.59 -35.09 -8.65
N HIS A 33 -18.58 -35.45 -9.47
CA HIS A 33 -19.92 -34.89 -9.44
C HIS A 33 -20.81 -35.67 -8.45
N GLY A 34 -21.18 -35.02 -7.34
CA GLY A 34 -22.16 -35.53 -6.38
C GLY A 34 -22.84 -34.34 -5.70
N ARG A 35 -24.14 -34.18 -5.94
CA ARG A 35 -24.96 -33.15 -5.29
C ARG A 35 -24.86 -33.35 -3.77
N GLU A 36 -24.55 -32.27 -3.05
CA GLU A 36 -24.52 -32.15 -1.57
C GLU A 36 -23.18 -32.36 -0.82
N SER A 37 -22.00 -32.25 -1.46
CA SER A 37 -20.74 -32.10 -0.68
C SER A 37 -19.68 -31.25 -1.39
N PRO A 38 -18.97 -30.36 -0.65
CA PRO A 38 -17.86 -29.57 -1.20
C PRO A 38 -16.79 -30.49 -1.79
N GLY A 39 -16.27 -30.13 -2.96
CA GLY A 39 -15.67 -31.14 -3.83
C GLY A 39 -14.31 -31.62 -3.34
N THR A 40 -14.16 -32.94 -3.31
CA THR A 40 -12.97 -33.65 -2.88
C THR A 40 -11.94 -33.70 -4.00
N PHE A 41 -10.68 -33.38 -3.72
CA PHE A 41 -9.54 -33.64 -4.61
C PHE A 41 -8.77 -34.87 -4.11
N THR A 42 -8.41 -35.80 -5.00
CA THR A 42 -7.66 -37.01 -4.63
C THR A 42 -6.32 -37.04 -5.35
N LEU A 43 -5.22 -36.86 -4.61
CA LEU A 43 -3.87 -37.11 -5.12
C LEU A 43 -3.60 -38.62 -5.16
N ARG A 44 -3.19 -39.14 -6.32
CA ARG A 44 -2.89 -40.57 -6.51
C ARG A 44 -1.49 -40.73 -7.08
N GLY A 45 -0.80 -41.80 -6.67
CA GLY A 45 0.49 -42.20 -7.25
C GLY A 45 1.73 -41.53 -6.65
N LEU A 46 1.60 -40.75 -5.58
CA LEU A 46 2.76 -40.24 -4.84
C LEU A 46 3.47 -41.39 -4.13
N ALA A 47 4.79 -41.47 -4.33
CA ALA A 47 5.64 -42.33 -3.53
C ALA A 47 5.77 -41.75 -2.10
N PRO A 48 6.20 -42.52 -1.10
CA PRO A 48 6.67 -41.98 0.16
C PRO A 48 7.73 -40.87 -0.04
N GLY A 49 7.54 -39.69 0.57
CA GLY A 49 8.48 -38.58 0.43
C GLY A 49 7.94 -37.24 0.93
N ASP A 50 8.80 -36.22 0.93
CA ASP A 50 8.43 -34.85 1.30
C ASP A 50 7.93 -34.11 0.07
N TYR A 51 6.76 -33.45 0.19
CA TYR A 51 6.12 -32.76 -0.92
C TYR A 51 5.70 -31.34 -0.55
N THR A 52 5.81 -30.43 -1.50
CA THR A 52 5.11 -29.14 -1.48
C THR A 52 3.83 -29.31 -2.29
N VAL A 53 2.69 -28.99 -1.67
CA VAL A 53 1.38 -29.04 -2.33
C VAL A 53 0.84 -27.63 -2.43
N ARG A 54 0.54 -27.19 -3.65
CA ARG A 54 0.07 -25.83 -3.91
C ARG A 54 -1.05 -25.80 -4.92
N ILE A 55 -1.85 -24.74 -4.87
CA ILE A 55 -2.77 -24.38 -5.94
C ILE A 55 -2.02 -23.40 -6.84
N GLU A 56 -1.87 -23.73 -8.12
CA GLU A 56 -1.27 -22.85 -9.12
C GLU A 56 -2.33 -22.25 -10.04
N PRO A 57 -2.12 -21.00 -10.52
CA PRO A 57 -2.86 -20.49 -11.67
C PRO A 57 -2.45 -21.28 -12.93
N PHE A 58 -3.40 -21.46 -13.85
CA PHE A 58 -3.15 -22.15 -15.11
C PHE A 58 -2.31 -21.23 -16.04
N SER A 59 -1.00 -21.46 -16.13
CA SER A 59 -0.05 -20.56 -16.82
C SER A 59 0.25 -20.93 -18.29
N HIS A 60 -0.32 -22.02 -18.80
CA HIS A 60 -0.05 -22.51 -20.17
C HIS A 60 -1.33 -22.63 -20.99
N GLY A 61 -1.24 -22.44 -22.32
CA GLY A 61 -2.37 -22.64 -23.23
C GLY A 61 -2.94 -24.07 -23.13
N ILE A 62 -4.26 -24.19 -23.21
CA ILE A 62 -4.96 -25.47 -23.14
C ILE A 62 -4.60 -26.31 -24.37
N THR A 63 -3.93 -27.46 -24.18
CA THR A 63 -3.67 -28.45 -25.24
C THR A 63 -4.51 -29.72 -25.01
N GLU A 64 -4.79 -30.47 -26.08
CA GLU A 64 -5.46 -31.79 -25.99
C GLU A 64 -4.72 -32.76 -25.07
N GLU A 65 -3.39 -32.62 -24.96
CA GLU A 65 -2.51 -33.46 -24.14
C GLU A 65 -2.67 -33.17 -22.63
N ASN A 66 -2.98 -31.92 -22.25
CA ASN A 66 -3.09 -31.51 -20.84
C ASN A 66 -4.47 -31.80 -20.22
N PHE A 67 -5.49 -32.16 -21.02
CA PHE A 67 -6.86 -32.37 -20.53
C PHE A 67 -7.51 -33.69 -21.00
N GLY A 68 -6.70 -34.63 -21.51
CA GLY A 68 -7.10 -36.04 -21.65
C GLY A 68 -8.31 -36.31 -22.56
N GLY A 69 -8.56 -35.46 -23.56
CA GLY A 69 -9.60 -35.70 -24.58
C GLY A 69 -11.06 -35.62 -24.11
N ILE A 70 -11.35 -34.94 -22.99
CA ILE A 70 -12.72 -34.85 -22.43
C ILE A 70 -13.60 -33.83 -23.19
N PHE A 71 -13.01 -32.89 -23.93
CA PHE A 71 -13.74 -31.92 -24.74
C PHE A 71 -13.25 -31.92 -26.19
N THR A 72 -14.15 -32.27 -27.12
CA THR A 72 -14.00 -31.95 -28.54
C THR A 72 -14.96 -30.80 -28.85
N ASN A 73 -14.46 -29.73 -29.49
CA ASN A 73 -15.19 -28.49 -29.88
C ASN A 73 -15.48 -27.44 -28.79
N LEU A 74 -14.45 -26.82 -28.20
CA LEU A 74 -14.60 -25.48 -27.64
C LEU A 74 -14.18 -24.43 -28.68
N ALA A 75 -15.12 -23.54 -29.04
CA ALA A 75 -14.85 -22.39 -29.88
C ALA A 75 -13.89 -21.43 -29.14
N THR A 76 -12.85 -20.97 -29.83
CA THR A 76 -11.67 -20.30 -29.28
C THR A 76 -11.83 -18.81 -28.91
N ASP A 77 -13.06 -18.34 -28.62
CA ASP A 77 -13.32 -16.92 -28.31
C ASP A 77 -13.84 -16.73 -26.88
N ILE A 78 -12.98 -17.01 -25.89
CA ILE A 78 -13.22 -16.60 -24.50
C ILE A 78 -12.23 -15.47 -24.17
N GLN A 79 -12.75 -14.33 -23.74
CA GLN A 79 -11.96 -13.12 -23.49
C GLN A 79 -11.02 -13.26 -22.27
N LYS A 80 -9.86 -12.61 -22.39
CA LYS A 80 -8.65 -12.75 -21.57
C LYS A 80 -8.72 -12.16 -20.14
N GLU A 81 -9.89 -11.70 -19.69
CA GLU A 81 -10.02 -10.92 -18.42
C GLU A 81 -10.30 -11.76 -17.16
N PHE A 82 -10.36 -13.09 -17.24
CA PHE A 82 -10.84 -13.95 -16.14
C PHE A 82 -9.77 -14.72 -15.35
N PHE A 83 -8.46 -14.42 -15.51
CA PHE A 83 -7.39 -15.24 -14.91
C PHE A 83 -6.29 -14.46 -14.20
N ASP A 84 -6.64 -13.71 -13.15
CA ASP A 84 -5.61 -13.08 -12.29
C ASP A 84 -5.73 -13.45 -10.79
N ASN A 85 -6.47 -14.51 -10.45
CA ASN A 85 -6.87 -14.77 -9.07
C ASN A 85 -5.99 -15.73 -8.26
N VAL A 86 -4.75 -16.06 -8.66
CA VAL A 86 -3.80 -16.74 -7.76
C VAL A 86 -2.36 -16.45 -8.20
N THR A 87 -1.69 -15.42 -7.67
CA THR A 87 -0.25 -15.17 -7.96
C THR A 87 0.66 -15.20 -6.73
N GLU A 88 0.14 -15.51 -5.54
CA GLU A 88 1.00 -15.61 -4.35
C GLU A 88 1.67 -16.99 -4.23
N GLU A 89 2.99 -17.06 -4.48
CA GLU A 89 3.84 -18.16 -4.01
C GLU A 89 3.78 -18.34 -2.48
N GLY A 90 3.33 -17.31 -1.74
CA GLY A 90 3.20 -17.29 -0.28
C GLY A 90 2.08 -18.16 0.31
N LEU A 91 1.16 -18.68 -0.53
CA LEU A 91 0.09 -19.60 -0.10
C LEU A 91 0.46 -21.08 -0.32
N ALA A 92 1.66 -21.39 -0.81
CA ALA A 92 2.13 -22.75 -0.97
C ALA A 92 2.32 -23.43 0.41
N GLN A 93 1.61 -24.53 0.66
CA GLN A 93 1.77 -25.32 1.88
C GLN A 93 2.71 -26.50 1.65
N VAL A 94 3.72 -26.65 2.51
CA VAL A 94 4.58 -27.84 2.52
C VAL A 94 3.86 -28.93 3.32
N ILE A 95 3.58 -30.08 2.70
CA ILE A 95 2.96 -31.23 3.36
C ILE A 95 3.94 -32.41 3.32
N THR A 96 4.44 -32.82 4.48
CA THR A 96 5.31 -34.01 4.61
C THR A 96 4.47 -35.30 4.57
N LEU A 97 4.71 -36.20 3.61
CA LEU A 97 4.00 -37.50 3.51
C LEU A 97 4.91 -38.65 3.96
N PRO A 98 4.76 -39.18 5.19
CA PRO A 98 5.67 -40.20 5.69
C PRO A 98 5.48 -41.55 4.98
N ALA A 99 6.58 -42.31 4.90
CA ALA A 99 6.55 -43.67 4.38
C ALA A 99 5.62 -44.58 5.20
N GLY A 100 4.54 -45.03 4.56
CA GLY A 100 3.55 -45.94 5.16
C GLY A 100 2.28 -45.27 5.68
N ALA A 101 2.14 -43.94 5.63
CA ALA A 101 0.90 -43.28 5.99
C ALA A 101 -0.02 -43.10 4.77
N LEU A 102 -1.12 -43.87 4.80
CA LEU A 102 -2.42 -43.54 4.20
C LEU A 102 -2.46 -43.42 2.66
N ARG A 103 -2.94 -44.50 2.02
CA ARG A 103 -3.31 -44.57 0.59
C ARG A 103 -4.40 -43.57 0.16
N ASN A 104 -4.97 -42.79 1.07
CA ASN A 104 -6.04 -41.83 0.81
C ASN A 104 -5.93 -40.66 1.80
N LEU A 105 -5.38 -39.52 1.35
CA LEU A 105 -5.57 -38.24 2.05
C LEU A 105 -7.01 -37.77 1.78
N ARG A 106 -7.74 -37.44 2.83
CA ARG A 106 -9.10 -36.88 2.78
C ARG A 106 -9.19 -35.71 3.76
N GLY A 107 -10.06 -34.74 3.50
CA GLY A 107 -10.30 -33.61 4.41
C GLY A 107 -9.23 -32.52 4.37
N ILE A 108 -8.53 -32.35 3.25
CA ILE A 108 -7.69 -31.16 3.03
C ILE A 108 -8.62 -29.98 2.78
N ASP A 109 -8.71 -29.10 3.77
CA ASP A 109 -9.32 -27.79 3.59
C ASP A 109 -8.21 -26.80 3.21
N PHE A 110 -8.19 -26.38 1.94
CA PHE A 110 -7.22 -25.38 1.46
C PHE A 110 -7.53 -23.96 1.97
N VAL A 111 -8.70 -23.76 2.59
CA VAL A 111 -9.16 -22.48 3.15
C VAL A 111 -8.88 -22.41 4.66
N THR A 112 -9.08 -23.51 5.40
CA THR A 112 -8.89 -23.55 6.87
C THR A 112 -7.67 -24.34 7.35
N GLY A 113 -6.93 -24.96 6.43
CA GLY A 113 -5.74 -25.77 6.69
C GLY A 113 -6.06 -27.23 6.97
N LEU A 114 -5.03 -28.08 6.87
CA LEU A 114 -5.09 -29.48 7.29
C LEU A 114 -5.17 -29.57 8.83
N ALA A 115 -6.33 -29.94 9.37
CA ALA A 115 -6.44 -30.41 10.75
C ALA A 115 -6.12 -31.91 10.81
N LEU A 116 -4.86 -32.28 10.56
CA LEU A 116 -4.39 -33.63 10.87
C LEU A 116 -3.92 -33.62 12.33
N PRO A 117 -4.45 -34.49 13.20
CA PRO A 117 -3.94 -34.62 14.56
C PRO A 117 -2.42 -34.85 14.57
N GLY A 118 -1.71 -34.00 15.30
CA GLY A 118 -0.25 -33.96 15.36
C GLY A 118 0.42 -33.13 14.27
N TYR A 119 -0.30 -32.38 13.42
CA TYR A 119 0.27 -31.45 12.43
C TYR A 119 -0.40 -30.08 12.56
N PRO A 120 0.26 -29.12 13.22
CA PRO A 120 -0.25 -27.76 13.32
C PRO A 120 -0.49 -27.11 11.97
N SER A 121 -1.58 -26.35 11.84
CA SER A 121 -1.69 -25.33 10.80
C SER A 121 -1.24 -23.98 11.35
N VAL A 122 -0.57 -23.16 10.54
CA VAL A 122 -0.18 -21.79 10.91
C VAL A 122 -0.30 -20.86 9.69
N THR A 123 -0.98 -19.74 9.86
CA THR A 123 -1.14 -18.69 8.84
C THR A 123 -0.98 -17.31 9.48
N SER A 124 -0.50 -16.30 8.73
CA SER A 124 -0.43 -14.93 9.24
C SER A 124 -1.81 -14.27 9.20
N ILE A 125 -2.16 -13.57 10.28
CA ILE A 125 -3.34 -12.69 10.35
C ILE A 125 -2.89 -11.23 10.16
N ALA A 126 -1.82 -10.84 10.85
CA ALA A 126 -1.25 -9.51 10.76
C ALA A 126 0.27 -9.58 10.91
N HIS A 127 0.98 -8.86 10.05
CA HIS A 127 2.42 -8.73 10.13
C HIS A 127 2.84 -7.28 9.84
N PRO A 128 3.93 -6.81 10.44
CA PRO A 128 4.47 -5.49 10.15
C PRO A 128 5.05 -5.45 8.73
N SER A 129 4.82 -4.33 8.06
CA SER A 129 5.55 -3.91 6.87
C SER A 129 6.67 -2.95 7.26
N ASN A 130 7.51 -2.58 6.30
CA ASN A 130 8.45 -1.47 6.48
C ASN A 130 7.74 -0.25 7.04
N THR A 131 8.34 0.40 8.03
CA THR A 131 7.66 1.45 8.81
C THR A 131 8.63 2.55 9.24
N PRO A 132 8.22 3.83 9.23
CA PRO A 132 9.03 4.91 9.80
C PRO A 132 8.89 5.00 11.33
N ASP A 133 8.03 4.18 11.94
CA ASP A 133 7.76 4.17 13.38
C ASP A 133 8.89 3.52 14.17
N THR A 134 9.62 4.32 14.95
CA THR A 134 10.67 3.85 15.86
C THR A 134 10.15 3.44 17.24
N ALA A 135 8.92 3.81 17.60
CA ALA A 135 8.38 3.58 18.93
C ALA A 135 7.84 2.14 19.06
N GLY A 136 7.24 1.63 17.99
CA GLY A 136 6.57 0.34 18.03
C GLY A 136 5.42 0.33 19.05
N PRO A 137 5.08 -0.84 19.62
CA PRO A 137 5.58 -2.16 19.27
C PRO A 137 5.09 -2.60 17.88
N TYR A 138 5.86 -3.41 17.16
CA TYR A 138 5.47 -4.05 15.91
C TYR A 138 4.71 -5.35 16.22
N ARG A 139 3.44 -5.42 15.82
CA ARG A 139 2.56 -6.54 16.17
C ARG A 139 2.62 -7.62 15.10
N VAL A 140 2.90 -8.85 15.53
CA VAL A 140 2.76 -10.06 14.71
C VAL A 140 1.61 -10.87 15.28
N GLU A 141 0.67 -11.26 14.44
CA GLU A 141 -0.46 -12.12 14.77
C GLU A 141 -0.59 -13.24 13.74
N ILE A 142 -0.86 -14.44 14.25
CA ILE A 142 -1.05 -15.64 13.44
C ILE A 142 -2.32 -16.37 13.87
N GLN A 143 -2.91 -17.10 12.94
CA GLN A 143 -3.88 -18.15 13.24
C GLN A 143 -3.16 -19.48 13.28
N ALA A 144 -3.48 -20.32 14.25
CA ALA A 144 -2.93 -21.66 14.33
C ALA A 144 -3.89 -22.66 14.98
N THR A 145 -3.90 -23.89 14.45
CA THR A 145 -4.72 -25.01 14.96
C THR A 145 -3.84 -26.20 15.31
N ASP A 146 -4.33 -27.09 16.19
CA ASP A 146 -3.59 -28.27 16.68
C ASP A 146 -2.19 -27.96 17.25
N VAL A 147 -2.09 -26.84 17.98
CA VAL A 147 -0.84 -26.34 18.57
C VAL A 147 -0.82 -26.55 20.09
N GLU A 148 0.31 -27.03 20.60
CA GLU A 148 0.65 -26.96 22.03
C GLU A 148 1.51 -25.74 22.34
N GLN A 149 2.39 -25.36 21.40
CA GLN A 149 3.34 -24.26 21.57
C GLN A 149 3.55 -23.52 20.26
N ILE A 150 3.71 -22.20 20.37
CA ILE A 150 4.12 -21.35 19.25
C ILE A 150 5.29 -20.46 19.70
N LEU A 151 6.38 -20.54 18.94
CA LEU A 151 7.56 -19.70 19.12
C LEU A 151 7.73 -18.79 17.91
N LEU A 152 7.95 -17.51 18.17
CA LEU A 152 8.48 -16.59 17.19
C LEU A 152 10.00 -16.50 17.40
N THR A 153 10.77 -16.80 16.36
CA THR A 153 12.20 -16.50 16.29
C THR A 153 12.37 -15.22 15.50
N MET A 154 13.13 -14.26 16.00
CA MET A 154 13.48 -13.03 15.28
C MET A 154 14.98 -12.76 15.32
N GLN A 155 15.45 -12.09 14.28
CA GLN A 155 16.80 -11.54 14.19
C GLN A 155 16.66 -10.04 13.94
N ILE A 156 17.29 -9.23 14.79
CA ILE A 156 17.26 -7.77 14.72
C ILE A 156 18.67 -7.30 14.40
N GLU A 157 18.84 -6.68 13.25
CA GLU A 157 20.09 -6.03 12.87
C GLU A 157 19.96 -4.52 13.06
N ALA A 158 20.72 -3.96 13.98
CA ALA A 158 20.72 -2.53 14.28
C ALA A 158 22.15 -2.02 14.48
N GLY A 159 22.60 -1.08 13.65
CA GLY A 159 23.95 -0.48 13.78
C GLY A 159 25.10 -1.49 13.63
N GLY A 160 24.90 -2.56 12.85
CA GLY A 160 25.88 -3.63 12.63
C GLY A 160 25.99 -4.65 13.76
N GLN A 161 25.09 -4.62 14.74
CA GLN A 161 24.91 -5.70 15.73
C GLN A 161 23.69 -6.54 15.33
N ILE A 162 23.80 -7.86 15.47
CA ILE A 162 22.70 -8.81 15.25
C ILE A 162 22.31 -9.41 16.60
N GLU A 163 21.04 -9.30 16.94
CA GLU A 163 20.44 -9.93 18.13
C GLU A 163 19.46 -11.02 17.70
N ASP A 164 19.65 -12.24 18.21
CA ASP A 164 18.77 -13.39 17.98
C ASP A 164 17.87 -13.63 19.20
N LEU A 165 16.56 -13.59 18.99
CA LEU A 165 15.56 -13.78 20.05
C LEU A 165 14.59 -14.90 19.66
N SER A 166 14.21 -15.72 20.63
CA SER A 166 13.13 -16.70 20.50
C SER A 166 12.15 -16.53 21.65
N VAL A 167 10.91 -16.17 21.33
CA VAL A 167 9.91 -15.77 22.33
C VAL A 167 8.60 -16.52 22.07
N PRO A 168 7.95 -17.07 23.12
CA PRO A 168 6.63 -17.67 22.98
C PRO A 168 5.57 -16.63 22.64
N MET A 169 4.76 -16.92 21.61
CA MET A 169 3.60 -16.10 21.27
C MET A 169 2.47 -16.33 22.27
N GLN A 170 1.71 -15.28 22.58
CA GLN A 170 0.63 -15.32 23.56
C GLN A 170 -0.71 -15.56 22.88
N PRO A 171 -1.64 -16.36 23.46
CA PRO A 171 -2.99 -16.51 22.92
C PRO A 171 -3.71 -15.16 22.82
N ASN A 172 -4.36 -14.90 21.68
CA ASN A 172 -5.11 -13.67 21.40
C ASN A 172 -6.51 -13.95 20.83
N GLY A 173 -7.13 -15.06 21.24
CA GLY A 173 -8.46 -15.46 20.80
C GLY A 173 -8.55 -16.95 20.51
N ALA A 174 -9.67 -17.40 19.93
CA ALA A 174 -9.80 -18.77 19.48
C ALA A 174 -8.83 -19.01 18.32
N GLN A 175 -7.86 -19.91 18.51
CA GLN A 175 -6.86 -20.26 17.50
C GLN A 175 -6.00 -19.07 17.02
N SER A 176 -5.96 -17.95 17.74
CA SER A 176 -5.11 -16.80 17.41
C SER A 176 -4.00 -16.62 18.44
N TYR A 177 -2.82 -16.22 17.98
CA TYR A 177 -1.65 -15.95 18.80
C TYR A 177 -0.96 -14.67 18.34
N ALA A 178 -0.50 -13.86 19.29
CA ALA A 178 0.14 -12.58 19.00
C ALA A 178 1.41 -12.35 19.82
N ILE A 179 2.29 -11.50 19.30
CA ILE A 179 3.43 -10.94 20.00
C ILE A 179 3.68 -9.50 19.55
N ALA A 180 4.22 -8.71 20.46
CA ALA A 180 4.62 -7.33 20.25
C ALA A 180 6.16 -7.26 20.26
N ILE A 181 6.77 -6.97 19.11
CA ILE A 181 8.20 -6.71 18.99
C ILE A 181 8.45 -5.25 19.42
N PRO A 182 9.35 -4.96 20.36
CA PRO A 182 9.66 -3.58 20.77
C PRO A 182 10.14 -2.71 19.61
N GLY A 183 9.91 -1.39 19.71
CA GLY A 183 10.38 -0.42 18.73
C GLY A 183 11.89 -0.49 18.52
N GLN A 184 12.31 -0.22 17.28
CA GLN A 184 13.70 -0.28 16.83
C GLN A 184 14.13 1.06 16.23
N PRO A 185 15.41 1.44 16.30
CA PRO A 185 15.89 2.67 15.69
C PRO A 185 15.78 2.62 14.15
N VAL A 186 15.74 3.81 13.52
CA VAL A 186 15.79 3.92 12.06
C VAL A 186 17.04 3.23 11.49
N GLY A 187 16.83 2.48 10.41
CA GLY A 187 17.83 1.66 9.74
C GLY A 187 17.95 0.24 10.31
N SER A 188 17.13 -0.12 11.29
CA SER A 188 17.06 -1.51 11.75
C SER A 188 16.35 -2.39 10.74
N GLN A 189 16.92 -3.56 10.48
CA GLN A 189 16.27 -4.65 9.75
C GLN A 189 15.81 -5.70 10.75
N ILE A 190 14.54 -6.07 10.69
CA ILE A 190 13.95 -7.10 11.54
C ILE A 190 13.47 -8.22 10.63
N ARG A 191 13.88 -9.44 10.91
CA ARG A 191 13.31 -10.62 10.26
C ARG A 191 12.82 -11.62 11.29
N TYR A 192 11.68 -12.24 11.04
CA TYR A 192 11.11 -13.24 11.93
C TYR A 192 10.54 -14.45 11.19
N ARG A 193 10.40 -15.55 11.93
CA ARG A 193 9.67 -16.74 11.53
C ARG A 193 8.95 -17.32 12.73
N VAL A 194 7.90 -18.08 12.47
CA VAL A 194 7.11 -18.74 13.50
C VAL A 194 7.28 -20.25 13.38
N ALA A 195 7.43 -20.92 14.52
CA ALA A 195 7.40 -22.36 14.66
C ALA A 195 6.21 -22.75 15.54
N ALA A 196 5.25 -23.49 14.97
CA ALA A 196 4.08 -24.02 15.65
C ALA A 196 4.30 -25.52 15.90
N THR A 197 4.30 -25.93 17.16
CA THR A 197 4.51 -27.33 17.59
C THR A 197 3.21 -27.94 18.04
N GLY A 198 2.85 -29.10 17.49
CA GLY A 198 1.61 -29.82 17.79
C GLY A 198 1.75 -30.89 18.85
N THR A 199 0.62 -31.54 19.17
CA THR A 199 0.50 -32.53 20.26
C THR A 199 1.35 -33.79 20.07
N GLU A 200 1.73 -34.12 18.83
CA GLU A 200 2.65 -35.23 18.53
C GLU A 200 4.11 -34.77 18.37
N GLY A 201 4.43 -33.52 18.73
CA GLY A 201 5.78 -32.94 18.66
C GLY A 201 6.23 -32.53 17.26
N ARG A 202 5.35 -32.58 16.25
CA ARG A 202 5.67 -32.08 14.90
C ARG A 202 5.58 -30.57 14.84
N VAL A 203 6.38 -29.97 13.95
CA VAL A 203 6.52 -28.52 13.84
C VAL A 203 6.18 -28.05 12.43
N THR A 204 5.31 -27.05 12.33
CA THR A 204 5.01 -26.31 11.10
C THR A 204 5.58 -24.90 11.20
N TYR A 205 6.17 -24.40 10.12
CA TYR A 205 6.80 -23.09 10.10
C TYR A 205 6.03 -22.11 9.21
N PHE A 206 6.01 -20.84 9.62
CA PHE A 206 5.58 -19.72 8.78
C PHE A 206 6.72 -18.68 8.67
N PRO A 207 7.02 -18.15 7.47
CA PRO A 207 6.44 -18.50 6.17
C PRO A 207 6.99 -19.82 5.62
N GLY A 208 8.10 -20.31 6.18
CA GLY A 208 8.67 -21.60 5.86
C GLY A 208 9.80 -21.95 6.83
N GLN A 209 10.35 -23.16 6.72
CA GLN A 209 11.40 -23.61 7.64
C GLN A 209 12.68 -22.78 7.51
N THR A 210 13.03 -22.36 6.30
CA THR A 210 14.24 -21.58 6.00
C THR A 210 13.94 -20.16 5.54
N THR A 211 12.66 -19.82 5.40
CA THR A 211 12.19 -18.51 4.91
C THR A 211 11.80 -17.64 6.09
N TRP A 212 12.04 -16.33 5.95
CA TRP A 212 11.75 -15.33 6.97
C TRP A 212 10.81 -14.28 6.38
N VAL A 213 10.00 -13.67 7.24
CA VAL A 213 9.37 -12.38 6.93
C VAL A 213 10.32 -11.29 7.39
N ASP A 214 10.62 -10.32 6.54
CA ASP A 214 11.44 -9.15 6.84
C ASP A 214 10.63 -7.85 6.80
N PHE A 215 11.03 -6.91 7.65
CA PHE A 215 10.63 -5.51 7.56
C PHE A 215 11.71 -4.60 8.16
N ASP A 216 11.78 -3.40 7.62
CA ASP A 216 12.76 -2.38 8.00
C ASP A 216 12.10 -1.20 8.73
N VAL A 217 12.83 -0.62 9.68
CA VAL A 217 12.50 0.70 10.20
C VAL A 217 13.10 1.75 9.28
N VAL A 218 12.30 2.27 8.35
CA VAL A 218 12.79 3.08 7.22
C VAL A 218 12.98 4.55 7.58
N SER A 219 13.95 5.20 6.95
CA SER A 219 14.10 6.66 6.98
C SER A 219 13.29 7.30 5.86
N LEU A 220 12.59 8.39 6.16
CA LEU A 220 11.92 9.24 5.18
C LEU A 220 12.71 10.52 4.94
N THR A 221 12.65 11.06 3.72
CA THR A 221 13.32 12.32 3.33
C THR A 221 12.64 13.56 3.92
N GLY A 222 11.36 13.42 4.29
CA GLY A 222 10.48 14.54 4.68
C GLY A 222 9.67 15.12 3.53
N ALA A 223 9.90 14.69 2.28
CA ALA A 223 9.04 15.02 1.15
C ALA A 223 7.70 14.25 1.24
N PRO A 224 6.65 14.68 0.51
CA PRO A 224 5.38 13.98 0.48
C PRO A 224 5.53 12.48 0.14
N LEU A 225 4.58 11.68 0.63
CA LEU A 225 4.47 10.26 0.37
C LEU A 225 3.33 9.99 -0.62
N ALA A 226 3.59 9.18 -1.65
CA ALA A 226 2.57 8.69 -2.56
C ALA A 226 2.13 7.27 -2.15
N PHE A 227 0.88 7.15 -1.71
CA PHE A 227 0.22 5.88 -1.42
C PHE A 227 -0.56 5.43 -2.65
N ALA A 228 -0.06 4.42 -3.35
CA ALA A 228 -0.66 3.92 -4.58
C ALA A 228 -1.23 2.51 -4.36
N VAL A 229 -2.49 2.33 -4.72
CA VAL A 229 -3.17 1.04 -4.69
C VAL A 229 -2.73 0.19 -5.86
N MET A 230 -2.26 -1.02 -5.58
CA MET A 230 -1.91 -2.06 -6.55
C MET A 230 -2.96 -3.15 -6.49
N ARG A 231 -3.88 -3.17 -7.46
CA ARG A 231 -5.03 -4.07 -7.43
C ARG A 231 -4.61 -5.53 -7.48
N SER A 232 -3.81 -5.94 -8.47
CA SER A 232 -3.46 -7.35 -8.64
C SER A 232 -2.44 -7.85 -7.61
N ALA A 233 -1.79 -6.94 -6.90
CA ALA A 233 -0.92 -7.27 -5.77
C ALA A 233 -1.63 -7.20 -4.41
N GLY A 234 -2.91 -6.83 -4.36
CA GLY A 234 -3.66 -6.75 -3.11
C GLY A 234 -3.10 -5.78 -2.06
N ALA A 235 -2.38 -4.75 -2.51
CA ALA A 235 -1.51 -3.95 -1.66
C ALA A 235 -1.59 -2.44 -1.91
N VAL A 236 -1.19 -1.67 -0.92
CA VAL A 236 -0.78 -0.27 -1.09
C VAL A 236 0.73 -0.20 -1.07
N ARG A 237 1.33 0.31 -2.15
CA ARG A 237 2.76 0.66 -2.21
C ARG A 237 2.93 2.12 -1.80
N ILE A 238 3.94 2.40 -1.00
CA ILE A 238 4.24 3.75 -0.49
C ILE A 238 5.58 4.19 -1.06
N PHE A 239 5.58 5.33 -1.75
CA PHE A 239 6.77 5.93 -2.33
C PHE A 239 7.12 7.24 -1.61
N ASP A 240 8.39 7.41 -1.26
CA ASP A 240 8.95 8.68 -0.79
C ASP A 240 9.38 9.52 -2.00
N THR A 241 8.69 10.65 -2.20
CA THR A 241 8.84 11.47 -3.41
C THR A 241 10.11 12.33 -3.41
N GLY A 242 10.86 12.35 -2.30
CA GLY A 242 12.10 13.12 -2.19
C GLY A 242 13.34 12.37 -2.69
N ASN A 243 13.25 11.04 -2.79
CA ASN A 243 14.33 10.19 -3.29
C ASN A 243 13.86 9.16 -4.34
N ASP A 244 12.58 9.24 -4.71
CA ASP A 244 11.91 8.37 -5.68
C ASP A 244 11.98 6.87 -5.33
N ARG A 245 12.01 6.53 -4.04
CA ARG A 245 12.08 5.14 -3.57
C ARG A 245 10.75 4.68 -3.00
N GLU A 246 10.42 3.43 -3.31
CA GLU A 246 9.44 2.71 -2.52
C GLU A 246 9.99 2.46 -1.12
N VAL A 247 9.20 2.82 -0.10
CA VAL A 247 9.57 2.69 1.30
C VAL A 247 8.75 1.62 2.03
N SER A 248 7.58 1.24 1.53
CA SER A 248 6.76 0.20 2.16
C SER A 248 5.70 -0.39 1.22
N ARG A 249 5.26 -1.62 1.57
CA ARG A 249 4.15 -2.35 0.94
C ARG A 249 3.23 -2.86 2.03
N ILE A 250 1.97 -2.44 2.01
CA ILE A 250 0.97 -2.83 3.00
C ILE A 250 -0.07 -3.70 2.31
N SER A 251 -0.23 -4.94 2.75
CA SER A 251 -1.33 -5.79 2.31
C SER A 251 -2.65 -5.21 2.83
N VAL A 252 -3.56 -4.90 1.91
CA VAL A 252 -4.86 -4.31 2.24
C VAL A 252 -6.02 -5.21 1.86
N GLY A 253 -5.82 -6.24 1.04
CA GLY A 253 -6.87 -7.21 0.70
C GLY A 253 -6.78 -7.63 -0.76
N GLU A 254 -7.77 -8.36 -1.26
CA GLU A 254 -7.64 -9.04 -2.56
C GLU A 254 -7.93 -8.15 -3.77
N ASP A 255 -8.81 -7.15 -3.63
CA ASP A 255 -9.21 -6.29 -4.75
C ASP A 255 -9.31 -4.82 -4.34
N PRO A 256 -8.19 -4.19 -3.92
CA PRO A 256 -8.17 -2.77 -3.61
C PRO A 256 -8.21 -1.95 -4.91
N ILE A 257 -9.04 -0.92 -4.95
CA ILE A 257 -9.25 -0.15 -6.19
C ILE A 257 -9.15 1.37 -6.05
N GLN A 258 -9.49 1.93 -4.89
CA GLN A 258 -9.55 3.37 -4.68
C GLN A 258 -8.98 3.73 -3.32
N ILE A 259 -8.38 4.92 -3.22
CA ILE A 259 -7.80 5.45 -1.98
C ILE A 259 -8.10 6.93 -1.83
N VAL A 260 -8.44 7.36 -0.60
CA VAL A 260 -8.61 8.77 -0.24
C VAL A 260 -7.94 9.07 1.09
N SER A 261 -7.37 10.26 1.27
CA SER A 261 -6.79 10.69 2.55
C SER A 261 -7.80 11.40 3.43
N SER A 262 -7.63 11.32 4.75
CA SER A 262 -8.26 12.27 5.67
C SER A 262 -7.76 13.69 5.41
N LEU A 263 -8.52 14.71 5.83
CA LEU A 263 -8.15 16.12 5.61
C LEU A 263 -6.84 16.51 6.29
N ASP A 264 -6.51 15.90 7.42
CA ASP A 264 -5.25 16.09 8.13
C ASP A 264 -4.08 15.24 7.56
N GLY A 265 -4.35 14.39 6.57
CA GLY A 265 -3.39 13.48 5.96
C GLY A 265 -2.89 12.36 6.87
N ASN A 266 -3.41 12.21 8.09
CA ASN A 266 -2.93 11.21 9.05
C ASN A 266 -3.38 9.78 8.71
N ARG A 267 -4.45 9.65 7.94
CA ARG A 267 -5.03 8.35 7.54
C ARG A 267 -5.29 8.34 6.04
N VAL A 268 -5.18 7.17 5.44
CA VAL A 268 -5.73 6.88 4.11
C VAL A 268 -6.74 5.74 4.22
N PHE A 269 -7.82 5.87 3.48
CA PHE A 269 -8.92 4.91 3.39
C PHE A 269 -8.87 4.24 2.03
N VAL A 270 -8.87 2.91 2.00
CA VAL A 270 -8.76 2.10 0.79
C VAL A 270 -10.03 1.27 0.62
N ALA A 271 -10.68 1.37 -0.53
CA ALA A 271 -11.81 0.52 -0.87
C ALA A 271 -11.30 -0.83 -1.37
N ASP A 272 -11.66 -1.91 -0.67
CA ASP A 272 -11.38 -3.29 -1.04
C ASP A 272 -12.69 -3.94 -1.51
N LEU A 273 -12.76 -4.13 -2.83
CA LEU A 273 -13.98 -4.38 -3.56
C LEU A 273 -14.62 -5.72 -3.18
N THR A 274 -13.84 -6.79 -3.34
CA THR A 274 -14.32 -8.17 -3.19
C THR A 274 -14.60 -8.50 -1.74
N ALA A 275 -13.79 -7.97 -0.81
CA ALA A 275 -14.00 -8.17 0.62
C ALA A 275 -15.12 -7.28 1.20
N SER A 276 -15.70 -6.36 0.41
CA SER A 276 -16.76 -5.45 0.85
C SER A 276 -16.39 -4.66 2.11
N GLN A 277 -15.20 -4.05 2.10
CA GLN A 277 -14.68 -3.33 3.26
C GLN A 277 -13.92 -2.06 2.86
N VAL A 278 -13.79 -1.14 3.81
CA VAL A 278 -12.85 -0.01 3.74
C VAL A 278 -11.72 -0.27 4.73
N VAL A 279 -10.49 -0.26 4.22
CA VAL A 279 -9.27 -0.51 4.99
C VAL A 279 -8.63 0.83 5.33
N VAL A 280 -8.32 1.04 6.60
CA VAL A 280 -7.78 2.30 7.11
C VAL A 280 -6.31 2.10 7.43
N VAL A 281 -5.45 2.86 6.76
CA VAL A 281 -4.00 2.84 6.98
C VAL A 281 -3.57 4.14 7.65
N GLU A 282 -2.80 4.01 8.72
CA GLU A 282 -2.19 5.14 9.42
C GLU A 282 -0.89 5.57 8.72
N ARG A 283 -0.80 6.85 8.36
CA ARG A 283 0.36 7.42 7.66
C ARG A 283 1.63 7.36 8.51
N ALA A 284 1.53 7.60 9.81
CA ALA A 284 2.70 7.73 10.69
C ALA A 284 3.41 6.39 10.94
N THR A 285 2.70 5.26 10.80
CA THR A 285 3.23 3.93 11.13
C THR A 285 3.17 2.96 9.97
N PHE A 286 2.51 3.31 8.86
CA PHE A 286 2.27 2.42 7.71
C PHE A 286 1.54 1.14 8.11
N ARG A 287 0.59 1.24 9.06
CA ARG A 287 -0.16 0.10 9.56
C ARG A 287 -1.63 0.21 9.20
N VAL A 288 -2.24 -0.94 8.88
CA VAL A 288 -3.69 -1.07 8.89
C VAL A 288 -4.18 -0.96 10.34
N ILE A 289 -4.98 0.06 10.63
CA ILE A 289 -5.53 0.33 11.97
C ILE A 289 -7.01 -0.07 12.09
N ALA A 290 -7.72 -0.22 10.97
CA ALA A 290 -9.09 -0.71 10.94
C ALA A 290 -9.44 -1.35 9.59
N ARG A 291 -10.39 -2.27 9.64
CA ARG A 291 -11.10 -2.82 8.48
C ARG A 291 -12.58 -2.67 8.77
N ILE A 292 -13.25 -1.82 8.01
CA ILE A 292 -14.63 -1.39 8.24
C ILE A 292 -15.52 -2.13 7.24
N PRO A 293 -16.36 -3.08 7.67
CA PRO A 293 -17.30 -3.74 6.78
C PRO A 293 -18.30 -2.72 6.20
N VAL A 294 -18.51 -2.77 4.89
CA VAL A 294 -19.48 -1.94 4.16
C VAL A 294 -20.37 -2.82 3.28
N ALA A 295 -21.29 -2.21 2.55
CA ALA A 295 -22.08 -2.93 1.56
C ALA A 295 -21.20 -3.40 0.37
N THR A 296 -21.72 -4.33 -0.42
CA THR A 296 -20.98 -4.94 -1.53
C THR A 296 -20.50 -3.93 -2.56
N ALA A 297 -19.35 -4.22 -3.17
CA ALA A 297 -18.74 -3.44 -4.24
C ALA A 297 -18.49 -1.95 -3.90
N PRO A 298 -17.72 -1.62 -2.84
CA PRO A 298 -17.28 -0.25 -2.59
C PRO A 298 -16.40 0.24 -3.74
N LEU A 299 -16.79 1.31 -4.45
CA LEU A 299 -16.07 1.79 -5.64
C LEU A 299 -15.31 3.10 -5.43
N ASP A 300 -16.03 4.17 -5.11
CA ASP A 300 -15.45 5.49 -4.91
C ASP A 300 -15.76 6.03 -3.53
N MET A 301 -14.95 6.99 -3.10
CA MET A 301 -15.03 7.55 -1.76
C MET A 301 -14.78 9.06 -1.77
N THR A 302 -15.41 9.78 -0.85
CA THR A 302 -15.10 11.18 -0.58
C THR A 302 -15.24 11.49 0.91
N ILE A 303 -14.39 12.38 1.40
CA ILE A 303 -14.50 12.95 2.74
C ILE A 303 -15.42 14.18 2.71
N SER A 304 -16.24 14.36 3.75
CA SER A 304 -17.05 15.56 3.97
C SER A 304 -16.17 16.79 4.22
N ALA A 305 -16.69 18.00 3.96
CA ALA A 305 -15.91 19.23 4.07
C ALA A 305 -15.36 19.50 5.49
N ASP A 306 -16.02 18.98 6.53
CA ASP A 306 -15.59 19.05 7.93
C ASP A 306 -14.66 17.89 8.35
N GLY A 307 -14.42 16.92 7.46
CA GLY A 307 -13.54 15.78 7.72
C GLY A 307 -14.14 14.65 8.55
N THR A 308 -15.39 14.78 9.02
CA THR A 308 -15.98 13.85 10.00
C THR A 308 -16.60 12.60 9.37
N THR A 309 -16.98 12.66 8.10
CA THR A 309 -17.70 11.59 7.41
C THR A 309 -16.99 11.20 6.12
N LEU A 310 -16.74 9.91 5.95
CA LEU A 310 -16.34 9.29 4.69
C LEU A 310 -17.59 8.71 4.03
N TYR A 311 -17.92 9.18 2.83
CA TYR A 311 -18.97 8.62 1.99
C TYR A 311 -18.38 7.62 1.00
N VAL A 312 -19.03 6.48 0.86
CA VAL A 312 -18.60 5.35 0.02
C VAL A 312 -19.74 4.93 -0.88
N THR A 313 -19.52 4.84 -2.19
CA THR A 313 -20.50 4.28 -3.14
C THR A 313 -20.39 2.77 -3.19
N ASN A 314 -21.53 2.10 -3.23
CA ASN A 314 -21.65 0.65 -3.29
C ASN A 314 -22.53 0.27 -4.49
N SER A 315 -21.89 -0.01 -5.63
CA SER A 315 -22.52 0.03 -6.94
C SER A 315 -23.48 -1.12 -7.24
N ASP A 316 -23.11 -2.34 -6.88
CA ASP A 316 -23.89 -3.55 -7.18
C ASP A 316 -25.18 -3.66 -6.34
N VAL A 317 -25.29 -2.81 -5.32
CA VAL A 317 -26.41 -2.77 -4.38
C VAL A 317 -27.08 -1.40 -4.31
N GLY A 318 -26.70 -0.46 -5.19
CA GLY A 318 -27.39 0.83 -5.32
C GLY A 318 -27.26 1.76 -4.12
N ARG A 319 -26.19 1.65 -3.32
CA ARG A 319 -26.09 2.29 -2.00
C ARG A 319 -25.02 3.37 -1.87
N LEU A 320 -25.28 4.30 -0.96
CA LEU A 320 -24.31 5.23 -0.39
C LEU A 320 -24.14 4.90 1.09
N THR A 321 -22.92 4.69 1.55
CA THR A 321 -22.59 4.37 2.94
C THR A 321 -21.81 5.52 3.56
N ALA A 322 -22.16 5.93 4.77
CA ALA A 322 -21.46 6.93 5.55
C ALA A 322 -20.71 6.26 6.71
N ILE A 323 -19.42 6.57 6.83
CA ILE A 323 -18.52 6.10 7.86
C ILE A 323 -18.05 7.31 8.67
N ASP A 324 -18.10 7.21 9.99
CA ASP A 324 -17.47 8.19 10.87
C ASP A 324 -15.94 8.01 10.84
N THR A 325 -15.20 9.07 10.52
CA THR A 325 -13.74 9.01 10.30
C THR A 325 -12.94 8.92 11.59
N GLN A 326 -13.55 9.25 12.74
CA GLN A 326 -12.92 9.15 14.05
C GLN A 326 -13.20 7.78 14.68
N GLU A 327 -14.48 7.39 14.72
CA GLU A 327 -14.93 6.11 15.28
C GLU A 327 -14.62 4.91 14.38
N LEU A 328 -14.31 5.17 13.09
CA LEU A 328 -14.00 4.13 12.09
C LEU A 328 -15.11 3.08 11.98
N ALA A 329 -16.35 3.56 11.92
CA ALA A 329 -17.53 2.71 11.87
C ALA A 329 -18.59 3.28 10.92
N VAL A 330 -19.35 2.39 10.28
CA VAL A 330 -20.53 2.77 9.48
C VAL A 330 -21.58 3.37 10.41
N VAL A 331 -22.01 4.61 10.10
CA VAL A 331 -23.05 5.32 10.84
C VAL A 331 -24.39 5.31 10.10
N ALA A 332 -24.38 5.18 8.77
CA ALA A 332 -25.59 5.06 7.96
C ALA A 332 -25.34 4.45 6.59
N SER A 333 -26.39 3.92 5.96
CA SER A 333 -26.37 3.40 4.60
C SER A 333 -27.75 3.58 3.95
N TRP A 334 -27.78 4.15 2.75
CA TRP A 334 -29.02 4.50 2.04
C TRP A 334 -29.03 3.91 0.64
N ILE A 335 -30.20 3.44 0.20
CA ILE A 335 -30.43 3.11 -1.22
C ILE A 335 -30.61 4.44 -1.96
N ILE A 336 -29.75 4.68 -2.94
CA ILE A 336 -29.73 5.92 -3.73
C ILE A 336 -29.96 5.66 -5.22
N SER A 337 -29.84 4.41 -5.67
CA SER A 337 -30.16 4.00 -7.04
C SER A 337 -30.96 2.71 -7.05
N GLU A 338 -31.86 2.59 -8.03
CA GLU A 338 -32.58 1.36 -8.35
C GLU A 338 -31.78 0.46 -9.32
N SER A 339 -30.70 0.98 -9.91
CA SER A 339 -29.79 0.24 -10.80
C SER A 339 -28.80 -0.59 -9.99
N THR A 340 -28.73 -1.89 -10.26
CA THR A 340 -27.71 -2.81 -9.70
C THR A 340 -26.33 -2.65 -10.37
N ALA A 341 -26.15 -1.60 -11.17
CA ALA A 341 -24.85 -1.15 -11.71
C ALA A 341 -24.74 0.38 -11.65
N GLY A 342 -25.53 1.03 -10.77
CA GLY A 342 -25.46 2.45 -10.43
C GLY A 342 -24.45 2.68 -9.30
N PRO A 343 -24.68 3.59 -8.36
CA PRO A 343 -23.73 4.65 -7.97
C PRO A 343 -22.23 4.34 -8.12
N TYR A 344 -21.47 5.14 -8.87
CA TYR A 344 -20.03 4.96 -9.14
C TYR A 344 -19.15 5.98 -8.39
N GLY A 345 -18.95 7.18 -8.94
CA GLY A 345 -18.18 8.24 -8.31
C GLY A 345 -18.97 9.03 -7.29
N VAL A 346 -18.30 9.62 -6.31
CA VAL A 346 -18.92 10.47 -5.28
C VAL A 346 -18.06 11.67 -4.92
N THR A 347 -18.68 12.85 -4.74
CA THR A 347 -18.01 14.04 -4.23
C THR A 347 -18.98 14.94 -3.45
N THR A 348 -18.46 16.01 -2.82
CA THR A 348 -19.28 17.01 -2.10
C THR A 348 -19.25 18.36 -2.80
N GLY A 349 -20.38 19.08 -2.81
CA GLY A 349 -20.47 20.46 -3.31
C GLY A 349 -20.27 21.52 -2.23
N ALA A 350 -20.19 22.79 -2.62
CA ALA A 350 -20.09 23.93 -1.71
C ALA A 350 -21.33 24.09 -0.80
N SER A 351 -22.49 23.69 -1.31
CA SER A 351 -23.78 23.66 -0.62
C SER A 351 -23.89 22.62 0.50
N GLY A 352 -22.92 21.69 0.59
CA GLY A 352 -22.98 20.54 1.48
C GLY A 352 -23.71 19.33 0.89
N HIS A 353 -24.28 19.44 -0.32
CA HIS A 353 -24.83 18.30 -1.03
C HIS A 353 -23.75 17.29 -1.42
N ILE A 354 -24.17 16.03 -1.52
CA ILE A 354 -23.35 14.92 -2.03
C ILE A 354 -23.80 14.62 -3.45
N TYR A 355 -22.84 14.58 -4.38
CA TYR A 355 -23.08 14.24 -5.77
C TYR A 355 -22.57 12.83 -6.02
N VAL A 356 -23.40 12.00 -6.67
CA VAL A 356 -23.07 10.62 -6.99
C VAL A 356 -23.41 10.34 -8.45
N THR A 357 -22.51 9.77 -9.23
CA THR A 357 -22.84 9.38 -10.62
C THR A 357 -23.58 8.05 -10.63
N ASP A 358 -24.67 7.96 -11.38
CA ASP A 358 -25.24 6.67 -11.77
C ASP A 358 -24.80 6.33 -13.20
N LEU A 359 -23.80 5.44 -13.29
CA LEU A 359 -23.14 5.12 -14.55
C LEU A 359 -24.11 4.55 -15.61
N ARG A 360 -25.13 3.79 -15.20
CA ARG A 360 -26.05 3.14 -16.15
C ARG A 360 -27.26 3.99 -16.48
N ALA A 361 -27.68 4.85 -15.57
CA ALA A 361 -28.80 5.77 -15.81
C ALA A 361 -28.37 7.04 -16.56
N ASP A 362 -27.07 7.25 -16.75
CA ASP A 362 -26.49 8.49 -17.30
C ASP A 362 -26.86 9.72 -16.45
N GLU A 363 -26.97 9.54 -15.13
CA GLU A 363 -27.41 10.57 -14.18
C GLU A 363 -26.32 11.00 -13.20
N VAL A 364 -26.47 12.21 -12.67
CA VAL A 364 -25.83 12.66 -11.43
C VAL A 364 -26.92 12.82 -10.36
N ILE A 365 -26.85 11.98 -9.35
CA ILE A 365 -27.73 11.98 -8.18
C ILE A 365 -27.24 13.04 -7.20
N ILE A 366 -28.14 13.88 -6.73
CA ILE A 366 -27.89 14.80 -5.62
C ILE A 366 -28.52 14.20 -4.36
N PHE A 367 -27.72 14.04 -3.32
CA PHE A 367 -28.12 13.49 -2.04
C PHE A 367 -27.86 14.50 -0.92
N ASP A 368 -28.83 14.63 -0.02
CA ASP A 368 -28.73 15.51 1.14
C ASP A 368 -29.60 14.98 2.28
N ALA A 369 -29.16 15.21 3.52
CA ALA A 369 -29.90 14.91 4.74
C ALA A 369 -30.55 13.50 4.76
N GLY A 370 -29.82 12.48 4.28
CA GLY A 370 -30.27 11.09 4.33
C GLY A 370 -31.20 10.66 3.19
N ARG A 371 -31.37 11.46 2.13
CA ARG A 371 -32.24 11.13 0.99
C ARG A 371 -31.73 11.71 -0.33
N VAL A 372 -32.16 11.10 -1.44
CA VAL A 372 -32.01 11.71 -2.77
C VAL A 372 -32.90 12.96 -2.86
N VAL A 373 -32.31 14.09 -3.26
CA VAL A 373 -33.00 15.37 -3.43
C VAL A 373 -33.22 15.75 -4.89
N ASP A 374 -32.39 15.24 -5.80
CA ASP A 374 -32.52 15.48 -7.24
C ASP A 374 -31.77 14.43 -8.07
N ARG A 375 -32.10 14.37 -9.37
CA ARG A 375 -31.42 13.57 -10.39
C ARG A 375 -31.24 14.42 -11.64
N LEU A 376 -30.00 14.68 -12.01
CA LEU A 376 -29.65 15.47 -13.17
C LEU A 376 -29.22 14.56 -14.31
N GLN A 377 -29.67 14.82 -15.53
CA GLN A 377 -29.14 14.14 -16.71
C GLN A 377 -27.68 14.58 -16.92
N GLY A 378 -26.74 13.65 -16.79
CA GLY A 378 -25.30 13.87 -16.95
C GLY A 378 -24.80 13.55 -18.36
N PRO A 379 -23.47 13.55 -18.57
CA PRO A 379 -22.89 12.90 -19.76
C PRO A 379 -23.19 11.40 -19.73
N THR A 380 -23.12 10.73 -20.88
CA THR A 380 -23.31 9.28 -20.95
C THR A 380 -22.23 8.54 -20.16
N SER A 381 -22.57 7.42 -19.52
CA SER A 381 -21.70 6.62 -18.66
C SER A 381 -20.86 7.44 -17.68
N PRO A 382 -21.49 8.29 -16.84
CA PRO A 382 -20.77 9.14 -15.91
C PRO A 382 -20.06 8.28 -14.86
N ARG A 383 -18.81 8.63 -14.52
CA ARG A 383 -17.95 7.76 -13.71
C ARG A 383 -17.37 8.43 -12.47
N ALA A 384 -16.29 9.18 -12.61
CA ALA A 384 -15.66 9.90 -11.51
C ALA A 384 -16.12 11.36 -11.46
N LEU A 385 -16.14 11.92 -10.25
CA LEU A 385 -16.48 13.31 -9.97
C LEU A 385 -15.30 14.03 -9.33
N SER A 386 -15.13 15.32 -9.65
CA SER A 386 -14.23 16.21 -8.92
C SER A 386 -14.87 17.58 -8.79
N ARG A 387 -14.68 18.23 -7.65
CA ARG A 387 -15.20 19.58 -7.40
C ARG A 387 -14.12 20.63 -7.67
N SER A 388 -14.51 21.81 -8.14
CA SER A 388 -13.64 22.99 -8.14
C SER A 388 -13.16 23.33 -6.72
N GLY A 389 -12.08 24.09 -6.60
CA GLY A 389 -11.51 24.47 -5.29
C GLY A 389 -12.48 25.18 -4.34
N ASP A 390 -13.42 25.95 -4.90
CA ASP A 390 -14.51 26.60 -4.17
C ASP A 390 -15.76 25.71 -3.97
N GLY A 391 -15.80 24.54 -4.62
CA GLY A 391 -16.91 23.59 -4.60
C GLY A 391 -18.13 24.00 -5.45
N ALA A 392 -18.07 25.11 -6.19
CA ALA A 392 -19.21 25.63 -6.96
C ALA A 392 -19.49 24.86 -8.25
N THR A 393 -18.50 24.17 -8.81
CA THR A 393 -18.65 23.35 -10.02
C THR A 393 -18.22 21.92 -9.74
N ILE A 394 -19.06 20.96 -10.12
CA ILE A 394 -18.76 19.53 -10.10
C ILE A 394 -18.49 19.06 -11.53
N TYR A 395 -17.26 18.59 -11.77
CA TYR A 395 -16.82 18.01 -13.03
C TYR A 395 -17.10 16.51 -13.05
N VAL A 396 -17.57 16.00 -14.18
CA VAL A 396 -18.00 14.61 -14.36
C VAL A 396 -17.28 14.01 -15.56
N SER A 397 -16.52 12.94 -15.33
CA SER A 397 -15.92 12.15 -16.41
C SER A 397 -16.95 11.20 -17.04
N SER A 398 -16.67 10.77 -18.28
CA SER A 398 -17.52 9.87 -19.06
C SER A 398 -16.73 8.67 -19.56
N PHE A 399 -17.02 7.50 -18.99
CA PHE A 399 -16.21 6.30 -19.13
C PHE A 399 -15.93 5.93 -20.58
N ASN A 400 -16.94 5.90 -21.45
CA ASN A 400 -16.81 5.38 -22.82
C ASN A 400 -17.30 6.35 -23.90
N SER A 401 -17.27 7.65 -23.66
CA SER A 401 -17.71 8.62 -24.69
C SER A 401 -16.89 9.90 -24.79
N GLY A 402 -15.86 10.08 -23.96
CA GLY A 402 -14.97 11.25 -24.04
C GLY A 402 -15.64 12.58 -23.71
N LEU A 403 -16.82 12.56 -23.09
CA LEU A 403 -17.51 13.75 -22.64
C LEU A 403 -17.01 14.24 -21.27
N LEU A 404 -17.07 15.54 -21.05
CA LEU A 404 -16.92 16.20 -19.75
C LEU A 404 -18.25 16.84 -19.37
N GLY A 405 -18.86 16.37 -18.28
CA GLY A 405 -19.97 17.04 -17.63
C GLY A 405 -19.49 18.12 -16.66
N LYS A 406 -20.26 19.20 -16.54
CA LYS A 406 -20.10 20.26 -15.54
C LYS A 406 -21.45 20.53 -14.91
N VAL A 407 -21.55 20.38 -13.60
CA VAL A 407 -22.75 20.67 -12.81
C VAL A 407 -22.46 21.87 -11.93
N ASP A 408 -23.28 22.90 -12.03
CA ASP A 408 -23.25 24.05 -11.12
C ASP A 408 -23.98 23.69 -9.80
N ASP A 409 -23.31 23.84 -8.66
CA ASP A 409 -23.82 23.36 -7.37
C ASP A 409 -25.03 24.15 -6.85
N GLU A 410 -25.12 25.44 -7.18
CA GLU A 410 -26.22 26.31 -6.73
C GLU A 410 -27.45 26.17 -7.64
N THR A 411 -27.24 26.31 -8.95
CA THR A 411 -28.30 26.34 -9.95
C THR A 411 -28.68 24.97 -10.49
N ARG A 412 -27.84 23.95 -10.25
CA ARG A 412 -27.96 22.58 -10.79
C ARG A 412 -27.94 22.53 -12.31
N ALA A 413 -27.46 23.59 -12.96
CA ALA A 413 -27.31 23.63 -14.40
C ALA A 413 -26.24 22.62 -14.85
N VAL A 414 -26.56 21.81 -15.86
CA VAL A 414 -25.61 20.87 -16.46
C VAL A 414 -25.16 21.39 -17.82
N SER A 415 -23.85 21.40 -18.06
CA SER A 415 -23.27 21.57 -19.39
C SER A 415 -22.35 20.40 -19.72
N ILE A 416 -22.26 20.06 -21.01
CA ILE A 416 -21.49 18.93 -21.51
C ILE A 416 -20.58 19.41 -22.62
N VAL A 417 -19.31 19.01 -22.55
CA VAL A 417 -18.27 19.32 -23.54
C VAL A 417 -17.77 18.01 -24.14
N ASP A 418 -17.67 17.94 -25.46
CA ASP A 418 -17.01 16.84 -26.17
C ASP A 418 -15.51 17.12 -26.25
N LEU A 419 -14.70 16.22 -25.68
CA LEU A 419 -13.25 16.34 -25.63
C LEU A 419 -12.56 15.73 -26.86
N GLY A 420 -13.30 15.03 -27.74
CA GLY A 420 -12.75 14.39 -28.93
C GLY A 420 -11.88 13.16 -28.66
N VAL A 421 -12.07 12.50 -27.51
CA VAL A 421 -11.36 11.27 -27.09
C VAL A 421 -12.36 10.11 -26.94
N GLN A 422 -11.87 8.87 -26.81
CA GLN A 422 -12.74 7.69 -26.83
C GLN A 422 -13.42 7.42 -25.48
N GLY A 423 -12.80 7.83 -24.36
CA GLY A 423 -13.35 7.59 -23.03
C GLY A 423 -12.48 8.14 -21.91
N THR A 424 -13.09 8.78 -20.90
CA THR A 424 -12.38 9.37 -19.75
C THR A 424 -12.66 8.62 -18.46
N PHE A 425 -11.68 8.54 -17.54
CA PHE A 425 -11.81 7.73 -16.33
C PHE A 425 -11.84 8.56 -15.04
N ALA A 426 -10.73 9.20 -14.69
CA ALA A 426 -10.67 10.12 -13.56
C ALA A 426 -10.70 11.56 -14.03
N VAL A 427 -11.17 12.41 -13.14
CA VAL A 427 -11.16 13.86 -13.28
C VAL A 427 -10.66 14.44 -11.96
N LEU A 428 -9.80 15.46 -12.02
CA LEU A 428 -9.25 16.13 -10.84
C LEU A 428 -9.08 17.62 -11.13
N ALA A 429 -9.82 18.48 -10.42
CA ALA A 429 -9.62 19.92 -10.48
C ALA A 429 -8.45 20.34 -9.59
N HIS A 430 -7.64 21.30 -10.06
CA HIS A 430 -6.63 21.92 -9.24
C HIS A 430 -7.30 22.82 -8.17
N PRO A 431 -6.88 22.78 -6.90
CA PRO A 431 -7.58 23.46 -5.81
C PRO A 431 -7.55 25.00 -5.89
N THR A 432 -6.53 25.57 -6.53
CA THR A 432 -6.31 27.03 -6.55
C THR A 432 -6.05 27.66 -7.93
N ARG A 433 -5.90 26.84 -8.98
CA ARG A 433 -5.56 27.29 -10.34
C ARG A 433 -6.67 26.83 -11.27
N ASP A 434 -6.86 27.54 -12.37
CA ASP A 434 -7.87 27.22 -13.38
C ASP A 434 -7.43 26.04 -14.27
N LEU A 435 -7.15 24.90 -13.63
CA LEU A 435 -6.67 23.68 -14.26
C LEU A 435 -7.56 22.49 -13.89
N LEU A 436 -7.87 21.67 -14.88
CA LEU A 436 -8.59 20.42 -14.74
C LEU A 436 -7.82 19.31 -15.45
N PHE A 437 -7.61 18.20 -14.76
CA PHE A 437 -6.89 17.04 -15.25
C PHE A 437 -7.88 15.90 -15.49
N LEU A 438 -7.82 15.25 -16.66
CA LEU A 438 -8.62 14.07 -16.97
C LEU A 438 -7.77 12.96 -17.58
N THR A 439 -7.97 11.72 -17.15
CA THR A 439 -7.38 10.57 -17.84
C THR A 439 -8.28 10.12 -18.98
N ALA A 440 -7.76 10.11 -20.22
CA ALA A 440 -8.41 9.50 -21.37
C ALA A 440 -7.91 8.06 -21.52
N HIS A 441 -8.53 7.14 -20.78
CA HIS A 441 -7.99 5.82 -20.49
C HIS A 441 -7.85 4.89 -21.71
N LEU A 442 -8.74 5.02 -22.70
CA LEU A 442 -8.67 4.26 -23.96
C LEU A 442 -7.60 4.79 -24.91
N ASP A 443 -7.19 6.05 -24.73
CA ASP A 443 -6.24 6.74 -25.60
C ASP A 443 -4.82 6.78 -25.00
N GLY A 444 -4.67 6.43 -23.71
CA GLY A 444 -3.39 6.45 -23.00
C GLY A 444 -2.88 7.86 -22.69
N LEU A 445 -3.80 8.82 -22.53
CA LEU A 445 -3.49 10.25 -22.38
C LEU A 445 -3.95 10.79 -21.03
N LEU A 446 -3.20 11.78 -20.54
CA LEU A 446 -3.67 12.80 -19.61
C LEU A 446 -4.06 14.03 -20.43
N LEU A 447 -5.30 14.47 -20.30
CA LEU A 447 -5.78 15.75 -20.81
C LEU A 447 -5.61 16.81 -19.73
N VAL A 448 -5.05 17.96 -20.11
CA VAL A 448 -4.98 19.16 -19.27
C VAL A 448 -5.90 20.21 -19.87
N LEU A 449 -6.85 20.70 -19.08
CA LEU A 449 -7.88 21.62 -19.52
C LEU A 449 -7.89 22.89 -18.67
N GLU A 450 -8.34 24.00 -19.25
CA GLU A 450 -8.79 25.15 -18.48
C GLU A 450 -10.12 24.79 -17.79
N ALA A 451 -10.18 24.86 -16.46
CA ALA A 451 -11.33 24.34 -15.71
C ALA A 451 -12.61 25.15 -16.00
N SER A 452 -12.50 26.47 -16.09
CA SER A 452 -13.60 27.40 -16.34
C SER A 452 -14.28 27.16 -17.69
N SER A 453 -13.53 27.06 -18.78
CA SER A 453 -14.10 26.82 -20.12
C SER A 453 -14.25 25.35 -20.48
N GLY A 454 -13.41 24.46 -19.96
CA GLY A 454 -13.30 23.07 -20.41
C GLY A 454 -12.51 22.91 -21.72
N ALA A 455 -11.76 23.93 -22.13
CA ALA A 455 -10.89 23.85 -23.30
C ALA A 455 -9.64 23.03 -22.98
N ILE A 456 -9.27 22.09 -23.85
CA ILE A 456 -8.00 21.35 -23.75
C ILE A 456 -6.85 22.30 -24.05
N ILE A 457 -5.94 22.44 -23.10
CA ILE A 457 -4.72 23.26 -23.24
C ILE A 457 -3.47 22.41 -23.49
N ASP A 458 -3.47 21.14 -23.07
CA ASP A 458 -2.40 20.19 -23.38
C ASP A 458 -2.85 18.72 -23.31
N GLN A 459 -2.06 17.83 -23.92
CA GLN A 459 -2.24 16.37 -23.90
C GLN A 459 -0.90 15.67 -23.69
N VAL A 460 -0.81 14.86 -22.64
CA VAL A 460 0.42 14.17 -22.23
C VAL A 460 0.23 12.66 -22.32
N GLY A 461 1.14 11.95 -23.00
CA GLY A 461 1.13 10.48 -23.02
C GLY A 461 1.58 9.92 -21.68
N VAL A 462 0.76 9.08 -21.05
CA VAL A 462 0.98 8.58 -19.68
C VAL A 462 0.89 7.06 -19.57
N GLY A 463 1.02 6.33 -20.68
CA GLY A 463 0.94 4.87 -20.69
C GLY A 463 -0.48 4.32 -20.86
N ASN A 464 -0.65 3.01 -20.64
CA ASN A 464 -1.88 2.30 -21.00
C ASN A 464 -2.87 2.23 -19.83
N ASP A 465 -4.15 2.48 -20.12
CA ASP A 465 -5.25 2.49 -19.15
C ASP A 465 -4.96 3.41 -17.93
N PRO A 466 -4.72 4.73 -18.15
CA PRO A 466 -4.57 5.68 -17.04
C PRO A 466 -5.86 5.80 -16.24
N ARG A 467 -5.75 5.66 -14.92
CA ARG A 467 -6.89 5.61 -14.00
C ARG A 467 -6.87 6.71 -12.97
N GLY A 468 -6.00 6.62 -11.96
CA GLY A 468 -6.00 7.49 -10.79
C GLY A 468 -5.20 8.77 -11.01
N LEU A 469 -5.63 9.84 -10.32
CA LEU A 469 -4.99 11.15 -10.31
C LEU A 469 -4.84 11.62 -8.86
N SER A 470 -3.69 12.20 -8.50
CA SER A 470 -3.51 12.89 -7.22
C SER A 470 -2.48 14.00 -7.34
N LEU A 471 -2.72 15.14 -6.69
CA LEU A 471 -1.80 16.26 -6.64
C LEU A 471 -0.89 16.14 -5.42
N SER A 472 0.35 16.62 -5.52
CA SER A 472 1.14 16.92 -4.32
C SER A 472 0.43 17.97 -3.45
N PRO A 473 0.72 18.02 -2.13
CA PRO A 473 0.07 18.97 -1.22
C PRO A 473 0.19 20.44 -1.63
N ASP A 474 1.30 20.82 -2.27
CA ASP A 474 1.54 22.16 -2.84
C ASP A 474 0.82 22.41 -4.18
N GLY A 475 0.26 21.36 -4.80
CA GLY A 475 -0.38 21.39 -6.12
C GLY A 475 0.58 21.50 -7.29
N GLU A 476 1.90 21.45 -7.08
CA GLU A 476 2.90 21.66 -8.15
C GLU A 476 3.15 20.40 -8.98
N ARG A 477 2.90 19.21 -8.43
CA ARG A 477 3.07 17.93 -9.12
C ARG A 477 1.77 17.15 -9.18
N LEU A 478 1.53 16.49 -10.31
CA LEU A 478 0.42 15.57 -10.53
C LEU A 478 0.98 14.15 -10.69
N TYR A 479 0.36 13.20 -10.01
CA TYR A 479 0.67 11.78 -10.10
C TYR A 479 -0.46 11.09 -10.85
N VAL A 480 -0.10 10.33 -11.88
CA VAL A 480 -1.05 9.62 -12.76
C VAL A 480 -0.72 8.14 -12.76
N THR A 481 -1.65 7.30 -12.35
CA THR A 481 -1.47 5.84 -12.39
C THR A 481 -1.97 5.28 -13.72
N SER A 482 -1.22 4.34 -14.29
CA SER A 482 -1.56 3.65 -15.54
C SER A 482 -1.55 2.15 -15.33
N ALA A 483 -2.76 1.59 -15.25
CA ALA A 483 -2.99 0.27 -14.71
C ALA A 483 -2.42 -0.84 -15.60
N SER A 484 -2.56 -0.70 -16.93
CA SER A 484 -2.13 -1.74 -17.87
C SER A 484 -0.66 -1.65 -18.26
N SER A 485 0.00 -0.50 -18.04
CA SER A 485 1.44 -0.35 -18.24
C SER A 485 2.26 -0.40 -16.94
N ASP A 486 1.63 -0.59 -15.78
CA ASP A 486 2.29 -0.71 -14.47
C ASP A 486 3.14 0.51 -14.08
N GLU A 487 2.69 1.71 -14.46
CA GLU A 487 3.44 2.96 -14.31
C GLU A 487 2.70 3.98 -13.44
N ILE A 488 3.47 4.82 -12.74
CA ILE A 488 2.97 6.06 -12.12
C ILE A 488 3.81 7.23 -12.62
N HIS A 489 3.20 8.10 -13.41
CA HIS A 489 3.85 9.29 -13.97
C HIS A 489 3.77 10.44 -12.98
N VAL A 490 4.88 11.16 -12.80
CA VAL A 490 4.95 12.41 -12.04
C VAL A 490 5.09 13.55 -13.05
N ILE A 491 4.16 14.50 -13.02
CA ILE A 491 4.04 15.56 -14.01
C ILE A 491 4.06 16.92 -13.32
N ASP A 492 4.87 17.84 -13.83
CA ASP A 492 4.84 19.24 -13.41
C ASP A 492 3.55 19.89 -13.92
N THR A 493 2.76 20.41 -13.01
CA THR A 493 1.43 20.97 -13.31
C THR A 493 1.45 22.33 -13.99
N GLY A 494 2.57 23.06 -13.94
CA GLY A 494 2.72 24.36 -14.59
C GLY A 494 3.23 24.26 -16.03
N THR A 495 4.08 23.27 -16.30
CA THR A 495 4.77 23.08 -17.57
C THR A 495 4.33 21.82 -18.32
N THR A 496 3.51 20.97 -17.69
CA THR A 496 3.00 19.68 -18.17
C THR A 496 4.08 18.66 -18.53
N GLN A 497 5.32 18.88 -18.09
CA GLN A 497 6.44 17.98 -18.32
C GLN A 497 6.41 16.78 -17.37
N ILE A 498 6.69 15.58 -17.91
CA ILE A 498 6.94 14.39 -17.10
C ILE A 498 8.28 14.56 -16.39
N LEU A 499 8.25 14.59 -15.06
CA LEU A 499 9.41 14.68 -14.17
C LEU A 499 10.04 13.32 -13.88
N GLY A 500 9.24 12.26 -13.87
CA GLY A 500 9.68 10.91 -13.57
C GLY A 500 8.56 9.88 -13.69
N VAL A 501 8.93 8.60 -13.64
CA VAL A 501 7.99 7.47 -13.70
C VAL A 501 8.39 6.42 -12.66
N TYR A 502 7.49 6.09 -11.74
CA TYR A 502 7.65 4.95 -10.85
C TYR A 502 7.17 3.66 -11.52
N GLN A 503 7.95 2.61 -11.36
CA GLN A 503 7.58 1.26 -11.78
C GLN A 503 6.75 0.61 -10.67
N ALA A 504 5.43 0.58 -10.89
CA ALA A 504 4.43 0.29 -9.88
C ALA A 504 3.97 -1.16 -9.85
N ALA A 505 4.19 -1.96 -10.90
CA ALA A 505 4.03 -3.42 -10.96
C ALA A 505 2.92 -3.99 -10.04
N GLY A 506 1.75 -4.31 -10.60
CA GLY A 506 0.62 -4.82 -9.83
C GLY A 506 -0.69 -4.08 -10.09
N GLY A 507 -0.83 -3.46 -11.26
CA GLY A 507 -2.05 -2.79 -11.70
C GLY A 507 -2.39 -1.57 -10.83
N PRO A 508 -1.61 -0.47 -10.91
CA PRO A 508 -1.85 0.72 -10.10
C PRO A 508 -3.21 1.36 -10.41
N ARG A 509 -4.00 1.68 -9.38
CA ARG A 509 -5.33 2.30 -9.48
C ARG A 509 -5.42 3.61 -8.73
N GLY A 510 -6.15 3.68 -7.62
CA GLY A 510 -6.21 4.86 -6.77
C GLY A 510 -4.82 5.26 -6.28
N ILE A 511 -4.58 6.56 -6.15
CA ILE A 511 -3.36 7.12 -5.56
C ILE A 511 -3.73 8.31 -4.67
N ALA A 512 -3.06 8.41 -3.52
CA ALA A 512 -3.18 9.55 -2.61
C ALA A 512 -1.78 10.05 -2.25
N VAL A 513 -1.50 11.33 -2.50
CA VAL A 513 -0.24 11.97 -2.10
C VAL A 513 -0.49 12.83 -0.88
N VAL A 514 0.22 12.55 0.20
CA VAL A 514 0.07 13.22 1.50
C VAL A 514 1.43 13.67 2.02
N GLU A 515 1.47 14.68 2.89
CA GLU A 515 2.71 15.13 3.53
C GLU A 515 3.40 13.97 4.27
N SER A 516 4.73 14.00 4.39
CA SER A 516 5.45 13.06 5.26
C SER A 516 4.97 13.20 6.71
N PRO A 517 4.91 12.12 7.51
CA PRO A 517 4.69 12.24 8.94
C PRO A 517 5.81 13.08 9.57
N VAL A 518 5.43 13.97 10.50
CA VAL A 518 6.39 14.65 11.38
C VAL A 518 6.81 13.61 12.42
N VAL A 519 7.97 13.00 12.22
CA VAL A 519 8.58 12.19 13.28
C VAL A 519 9.18 13.18 14.27
N GLU A 520 8.55 13.38 15.42
CA GLU A 520 9.17 14.09 16.54
C GLU A 520 10.42 13.31 16.93
N THR A 521 11.57 13.76 16.44
CA THR A 521 12.83 13.34 17.00
C THR A 521 12.95 13.96 18.36
N VAL A 522 12.66 13.14 19.36
CA VAL A 522 13.15 13.36 20.70
C VAL A 522 14.69 13.33 20.60
N ILE A 523 15.29 14.48 20.34
CA ILE A 523 16.66 14.72 20.77
C ILE A 523 16.57 14.64 22.28
N VAL A 524 16.95 13.50 22.85
CA VAL A 524 17.20 13.42 24.28
C VAL A 524 18.30 14.43 24.55
N GLU A 525 17.91 15.61 25.06
CA GLU A 525 18.84 16.62 25.54
C GLU A 525 19.61 15.99 26.71
N ASP A 526 20.79 15.45 26.41
CA ASP A 526 21.82 15.40 27.43
C ASP A 526 22.22 16.86 27.68
N THR A 527 21.67 17.46 28.73
CA THR A 527 21.81 18.88 29.09
C THR A 527 23.22 19.23 29.58
N THR A 528 24.14 18.28 29.59
CA THR A 528 25.55 18.52 29.93
C THR A 528 26.29 19.12 28.73
N GLN A 529 26.36 20.46 28.66
CA GLN A 529 27.27 21.12 27.73
C GLN A 529 28.71 20.98 28.22
N PRO A 530 29.64 20.45 27.40
CA PRO A 530 31.07 20.44 27.72
C PRO A 530 31.57 21.85 28.00
N THR A 531 32.27 22.04 29.11
CA THR A 531 32.80 23.37 29.48
C THR A 531 34.22 23.59 28.96
N THR A 532 34.93 22.53 28.63
CA THR A 532 36.32 22.62 28.16
C THR A 532 36.44 22.44 26.63
N TRP A 533 35.48 21.77 25.99
CA TRP A 533 35.46 21.55 24.54
C TRP A 533 34.66 22.63 23.84
N ALA A 534 35.12 23.08 22.66
CA ALA A 534 34.43 24.11 21.89
C ALA A 534 34.31 23.74 20.41
N LEU A 535 33.13 23.99 19.84
CA LEU A 535 32.86 23.84 18.42
C LEU A 535 32.74 25.24 17.79
N SER A 536 33.58 25.52 16.80
CA SER A 536 33.64 26.84 16.17
C SER A 536 32.44 27.13 15.29
N ALA A 537 32.24 28.40 14.94
CA ALA A 537 31.20 28.80 14.00
C ALA A 537 31.43 28.16 12.61
N LEU A 538 30.36 27.63 12.03
CA LEU A 538 30.37 27.17 10.65
C LEU A 538 30.43 28.38 9.72
N TYR A 539 31.47 28.45 8.88
CA TYR A 539 31.53 29.40 7.79
C TYR A 539 30.85 28.76 6.57
N PRO A 540 29.72 29.29 6.08
CA PRO A 540 29.13 28.79 4.86
C PRO A 540 30.11 29.01 3.70
N ASN A 541 30.49 27.94 3.03
CA ASN A 541 31.18 28.02 1.75
C ASN A 541 30.15 27.72 0.66
N PRO A 542 29.65 28.74 -0.07
CA PRO A 542 28.62 28.53 -1.09
C PRO A 542 29.12 27.81 -2.35
N PHE A 543 30.39 27.38 -2.40
CA PHE A 543 31.01 26.78 -3.58
C PHE A 543 31.57 25.38 -3.34
N ASN A 544 31.31 24.77 -2.17
CA ASN A 544 31.81 23.42 -1.87
C ASN A 544 30.71 22.56 -1.24
N PRO A 545 30.42 21.35 -1.77
CA PRO A 545 29.50 20.40 -1.14
C PRO A 545 30.03 19.82 0.20
N GLU A 546 31.21 20.24 0.66
CA GLU A 546 31.76 19.87 1.96
C GLU A 546 31.45 20.91 3.05
N VAL A 547 30.96 20.45 4.21
CA VAL A 547 30.90 21.24 5.44
C VAL A 547 32.14 20.96 6.28
N GLN A 548 32.84 22.03 6.69
CA GLN A 548 34.01 21.95 7.57
C GLN A 548 33.66 22.46 8.98
N LEU A 549 34.01 21.68 10.00
CA LEU A 549 33.82 21.99 11.41
C LEU A 549 35.17 22.04 12.11
N GLU A 550 35.43 23.09 12.89
CA GLU A 550 36.63 23.17 13.74
C GLU A 550 36.25 22.90 15.20
N LEU A 551 36.81 21.82 15.76
CA LEU A 551 36.67 21.40 17.16
C LEU A 551 37.96 21.72 17.93
N ILE A 552 37.83 22.30 19.11
CA ILE A 552 38.92 22.56 20.05
C ILE A 552 38.76 21.62 21.24
N ALA A 553 39.74 20.73 21.43
CA ALA A 553 39.72 19.75 22.51
C ALA A 553 40.07 20.40 23.85
N GLY A 554 39.21 20.24 24.86
CA GLY A 554 39.42 20.77 26.21
C GLY A 554 40.19 19.87 27.16
N GLY A 555 40.23 18.57 26.85
CA GLY A 555 40.85 17.53 27.65
C GLY A 555 41.17 16.28 26.81
N PRO A 556 41.91 15.32 27.35
CA PRO A 556 42.23 14.09 26.64
C PRO A 556 40.98 13.22 26.43
N GLY A 557 40.76 12.77 25.19
CA GLY A 557 39.68 11.83 24.90
C GLY A 557 39.32 11.74 23.42
N THR A 558 38.25 11.00 23.14
CA THR A 558 37.74 10.75 21.79
C THR A 558 36.47 11.55 21.57
N ALA A 559 36.34 12.18 20.40
CA ALA A 559 35.13 12.86 19.98
C ALA A 559 34.53 12.22 18.72
N HIS A 560 33.21 12.15 18.65
CA HIS A 560 32.48 11.59 17.52
C HIS A 560 31.56 12.65 16.91
N LEU A 561 31.70 12.91 15.60
CA LEU A 561 30.78 13.79 14.90
C LEU A 561 29.64 12.96 14.29
N PHE A 562 28.43 13.37 14.62
CA PHE A 562 27.18 12.91 14.05
C PHE A 562 26.51 14.06 13.31
N VAL A 563 25.92 13.76 12.15
CA VAL A 563 25.18 14.73 11.36
C VAL A 563 23.74 14.31 11.32
N TYR A 564 22.85 15.23 11.66
CA TYR A 564 21.42 15.03 11.70
C TYR A 564 20.72 15.98 10.72
N ASN A 565 19.64 15.54 10.08
CA ASN A 565 18.77 16.46 9.35
C ASN A 565 17.87 17.25 10.32
N VAL A 566 17.06 18.17 9.79
CA VAL A 566 16.10 18.96 10.61
C VAL A 566 15.02 18.11 11.27
N LEU A 567 14.76 16.91 10.76
CA LEU A 567 13.89 15.91 11.37
C LEU A 567 14.62 15.10 12.45
N GLY A 568 15.81 15.53 12.89
CA GLY A 568 16.64 14.93 13.93
C GLY A 568 17.11 13.50 13.64
N GLN A 569 17.06 13.06 12.39
CA GLN A 569 17.52 11.74 11.96
C GLN A 569 19.02 11.81 11.63
N ARG A 570 19.80 10.83 12.11
CA ARG A 570 21.26 10.81 11.90
C ARG A 570 21.62 10.36 10.48
N VAL A 571 21.85 11.32 9.58
CA VAL A 571 22.22 11.11 8.18
C VAL A 571 23.69 10.75 7.98
N GLY A 572 24.59 11.18 8.86
CA GLY A 572 26.02 10.96 8.68
C GLY A 572 26.78 10.78 9.98
N SER A 573 28.00 10.25 9.88
CA SER A 573 28.97 10.28 10.97
C SER A 573 30.39 10.18 10.49
N VAL A 574 31.30 10.87 11.17
CA VAL A 574 32.74 10.75 10.94
C VAL A 574 33.34 9.95 12.10
N PRO A 575 33.75 8.68 11.87
CA PRO A 575 34.26 7.83 12.95
C PRO A 575 35.67 8.27 13.41
N LEU A 576 35.85 8.23 14.73
CA LEU A 576 37.12 8.20 15.46
C LEU A 576 38.12 9.30 15.09
N MET A 577 37.97 10.48 15.69
CA MET A 577 39.12 11.35 15.85
C MET A 577 40.18 10.61 16.71
N PRO A 578 41.48 10.70 16.39
CA PRO A 578 42.51 10.17 17.28
C PRO A 578 42.37 10.81 18.66
N ALA A 579 42.79 10.08 19.70
CA ALA A 579 42.83 10.63 21.06
C ALA A 579 43.60 11.97 21.04
N VAL A 580 42.88 13.05 21.32
CA VAL A 580 43.40 14.40 21.20
C VAL A 580 43.88 14.92 22.54
N GLN A 581 44.91 15.76 22.53
CA GLN A 581 45.39 16.42 23.74
C GLN A 581 44.65 17.75 23.96
N ALA A 582 44.63 18.21 25.21
CA ALA A 582 44.06 19.51 25.55
C ALA A 582 44.70 20.63 24.72
N GLY A 583 43.87 21.49 24.13
CA GLY A 583 44.26 22.59 23.26
C GLY A 583 44.44 22.24 21.78
N GLN A 584 44.30 20.96 21.39
CA GLN A 584 44.41 20.55 20.00
C GLN A 584 43.20 21.01 19.18
N ARG A 585 43.46 21.59 18.00
CA ARG A 585 42.44 21.94 17.00
C ARG A 585 42.29 20.82 15.98
N LEU A 586 41.05 20.46 15.69
CA LEU A 586 40.67 19.42 14.75
C LEU A 586 39.74 20.01 13.70
N VAL A 587 40.04 19.77 12.43
CA VAL A 587 39.15 20.11 11.33
C VAL A 587 38.51 18.83 10.83
N VAL A 588 37.19 18.75 10.99
CA VAL A 588 36.38 17.63 10.53
C VAL A 588 35.65 18.06 9.28
N ARG A 589 35.63 17.19 8.27
CA ARG A 589 34.92 17.42 7.02
C ARG A 589 33.80 16.42 6.88
N TRP A 590 32.63 16.91 6.51
CA TRP A 590 31.53 16.09 6.04
C TRP A 590 31.25 16.47 4.59
N ASP A 591 31.29 15.49 3.70
CA ASP A 591 31.19 15.64 2.25
C ASP A 591 29.74 15.71 1.72
N GLY A 592 28.78 15.91 2.62
CA GLY A 592 27.37 15.97 2.28
C GLY A 592 26.84 14.64 1.75
N ARG A 593 27.39 13.51 2.21
CA ARG A 593 26.89 12.17 1.94
C ARG A 593 26.30 11.51 3.18
N ASP A 594 25.32 10.64 2.97
CA ASP A 594 24.78 9.81 4.03
C ASP A 594 25.69 8.61 4.34
N ARG A 595 25.26 7.74 5.26
CA ARG A 595 26.03 6.54 5.66
C ARG A 595 26.22 5.53 4.54
N ASP A 596 25.32 5.53 3.56
CA ASP A 596 25.37 4.63 2.40
C ASP A 596 26.16 5.24 1.23
N GLY A 597 26.73 6.43 1.46
CA GLY A 597 27.52 7.17 0.47
C GLY A 597 26.66 7.91 -0.56
N HIS A 598 25.33 7.95 -0.42
CA HIS A 598 24.48 8.74 -1.29
C HIS A 598 24.56 10.22 -0.94
N ALA A 599 24.31 11.05 -1.94
CA ALA A 599 24.20 12.48 -1.78
C ALA A 599 22.97 12.85 -0.96
N VAL A 600 23.12 13.64 0.11
CA VAL A 600 21.95 14.26 0.78
C VAL A 600 21.58 15.61 0.14
N ALA A 601 20.31 16.00 0.28
CA ALA A 601 19.76 17.21 -0.32
C ALA A 601 20.38 18.51 0.20
N THR A 602 20.22 19.60 -0.55
CA THR A 602 20.48 20.96 -0.04
C THR A 602 19.53 21.25 1.12
N GLY A 603 20.05 21.73 2.25
CA GLY A 603 19.23 21.93 3.43
C GLY A 603 19.99 22.27 4.71
N VAL A 604 19.24 22.39 5.80
CA VAL A 604 19.78 22.64 7.15
C VAL A 604 20.08 21.30 7.81
N TYR A 605 21.23 21.23 8.46
CA TYR A 605 21.69 20.05 9.20
C TYR A 605 22.17 20.45 10.60
N VAL A 606 22.05 19.52 11.54
CA VAL A 606 22.51 19.65 12.92
C VAL A 606 23.72 18.75 13.11
N PHE A 607 24.86 19.35 13.43
CA PHE A 607 26.12 18.68 13.71
C PHE A 607 26.24 18.50 15.21
N VAL A 608 26.31 17.26 15.67
CA VAL A 608 26.43 16.89 17.08
C VAL A 608 27.77 16.23 17.29
N VAL A 609 28.57 16.77 18.20
CA VAL A 609 29.85 16.19 18.60
C VAL A 609 29.70 15.61 19.99
N ASP A 610 29.77 14.28 20.10
CA ASP A 610 29.85 13.58 21.38
C ASP A 610 31.29 13.64 21.88
N THR A 611 31.48 14.17 23.08
CA THR A 611 32.77 14.27 23.79
C THR A 611 32.71 13.49 25.11
N PRO A 612 33.84 13.25 25.79
CA PRO A 612 33.82 12.60 27.10
C PRO A 612 33.06 13.38 28.19
N GLU A 613 32.82 14.68 27.99
CA GLU A 613 32.18 15.59 28.96
C GLU A 613 30.70 15.88 28.65
N GLY A 614 30.19 15.40 27.51
CA GLY A 614 28.85 15.71 27.02
C GLY A 614 28.82 16.05 25.53
N ARG A 615 27.76 16.73 25.08
CA ARG A 615 27.49 16.98 23.66
C ARG A 615 27.63 18.45 23.27
N LEU A 616 28.24 18.70 22.13
CA LEU A 616 28.24 20.01 21.46
C LEU A 616 27.37 19.93 20.21
N MET A 617 26.58 20.99 19.95
CA MET A 617 25.68 21.03 18.80
C MET A 617 25.85 22.30 17.98
N ARG A 618 25.75 22.19 16.64
CA ARG A 618 25.80 23.34 15.73
C ARG A 618 24.87 23.13 14.55
N LYS A 619 24.04 24.12 14.25
CA LYS A 619 23.27 24.17 12.98
C LYS A 619 24.17 24.65 11.85
N GLY A 620 24.13 23.96 10.71
CA GLY A 620 24.82 24.32 9.48
C GLY A 620 23.93 24.20 8.26
N LEU A 621 24.33 24.86 7.18
CA LEU A 621 23.66 24.83 5.89
C LEU A 621 24.55 24.09 4.90
N LEU A 622 24.00 23.06 4.25
CA LEU A 622 24.61 22.42 3.09
C LEU A 622 23.95 22.99 1.84
N MET A 623 24.75 23.56 0.95
CA MET A 623 24.31 24.02 -0.38
C MET A 623 25.05 23.21 -1.44
N ARG A 624 24.30 22.53 -2.29
CA ARG A 624 24.81 21.84 -3.48
C ARG A 624 24.55 22.64 -4.74
#